data_AF-A0A2M7ISI0-F1
#
_entry.id   AF-A0A2M7ISI0-F1
#
_cell.length_a   1.000
_cell.length_b   1.000
_cell.length_c   1.000
_cell.angle_alpha   90.00
_cell.angle_beta   90.00
_cell.angle_gamma   90.00
#
_symmetry.space_group_name_H-M   'P 1'
#
loop_
_entity.id
_entity.type
_entity.pdbx_description
1 polymer ?
#
loop_
_entity_poly.entity_id
_entity_poly.type
_entity_poly.pdbx_seq_one_letter_code
_entity_poly.pdbx_strand_id
1 'polypeptide(L)'
;MNNLSDKSTHNEIVEFLKRMNLRLTAVENALHIEPQTDHPLAPIEETASPELMEEILPVEKEEDQLENRIGQFWFAKTGIIVLAIGIGFLLTFPYENLPSFLPSLFGYFLAFAIGAFSIYLRKNYEFIAGYFLGGGLVLLYFTTLRLYFFSPQRTISNVGFEVGWLSVVVLLSFFVSLKQKSIYLTGITIALGFSTALVSDSAVVILLYETLLAVAAIILSVKTKWFNIVLYTAILAYVTHLLWFLNNPVVGKPLAFSPLPEINLLFLLLYVVVFSLGVFLKEAGTTESFSVIISSIGNSIVGYGLFLLITLTQTTPLNPFFHLVAFSVFIILSTFFWAKRKSKYSTFFYAMTGYLALSVAIILQFNIPDYFIWLCWQSIIVVSTAVWFRSKFIIVANFGIYLALFFAFLAFGGKVDFVSISFGLVALLSARILNWKKERLELKTEQMRNAYLVAALLIIPYALYNTIPSGFVSLSWIAVSILYYLFSLLLKSEKYRWMSLATLLLTVAYVFIIGITSSDLLYKIVSFIALGIVLLSLSIIYSKKKNKHI
;
A
#
# COMPACT_ATOMS: atom_id res chain seq x y z
N MET A 1 33.73 -13.67 5.86
CA MET A 1 32.84 -13.54 7.03
C MET A 1 31.67 -14.54 7.04
N ASN A 2 31.71 -15.64 6.25
CA ASN A 2 30.59 -16.60 6.15
C ASN A 2 30.82 -17.97 6.82
N ASN A 3 32.04 -18.34 7.24
CA ASN A 3 32.31 -19.66 7.85
C ASN A 3 31.90 -19.80 9.34
N LEU A 4 31.49 -18.70 9.99
CA LEU A 4 31.03 -18.75 11.39
C LEU A 4 29.51 -19.03 11.49
N SER A 5 28.75 -18.75 10.44
CA SER A 5 27.29 -18.99 10.41
C SER A 5 26.96 -20.48 10.34
N ASP A 6 27.72 -21.26 9.56
CA ASP A 6 27.38 -22.66 9.30
C ASP A 6 27.67 -23.58 10.50
N LYS A 7 28.78 -23.32 11.21
CA LYS A 7 29.09 -24.02 12.48
C LYS A 7 28.06 -23.75 13.57
N SER A 8 27.45 -22.56 13.58
CA SER A 8 26.36 -22.21 14.50
C SER A 8 25.14 -23.08 14.22
N THR A 9 24.74 -23.17 12.95
CA THR A 9 23.55 -23.91 12.52
C THR A 9 23.72 -25.41 12.74
N HIS A 10 24.91 -25.97 12.50
CA HIS A 10 25.19 -27.38 12.78
C HIS A 10 25.09 -27.72 14.28
N ASN A 11 25.67 -26.89 15.14
CA ASN A 11 25.59 -27.09 16.59
C ASN A 11 24.15 -26.94 17.11
N GLU A 12 23.37 -26.02 16.56
CA GLU A 12 21.95 -25.86 16.88
C GLU A 12 21.12 -27.09 16.48
N ILE A 13 21.41 -27.69 15.31
CA ILE A 13 20.76 -28.92 14.86
C ILE A 13 21.11 -30.10 15.78
N VAL A 14 22.38 -30.27 16.15
CA VAL A 14 22.80 -31.35 17.07
C VAL A 14 22.15 -31.18 18.45
N GLU A 15 22.05 -29.95 18.95
CA GLU A 15 21.40 -29.66 20.22
C GLU A 15 19.87 -29.87 20.16
N PHE A 16 19.25 -29.57 19.01
CA PHE A 16 17.84 -29.86 18.76
C PHE A 16 17.57 -31.37 18.70
N LEU A 17 18.43 -32.15 18.03
CA LEU A 17 18.32 -33.62 17.96
C LEU A 17 18.51 -34.27 19.34
N LYS A 18 19.46 -33.79 20.16
CA LYS A 18 19.60 -34.24 21.56
C LYS A 18 18.33 -33.98 22.37
N ARG A 19 17.74 -32.79 22.24
CA ARG A 19 16.48 -32.44 22.91
C ARG A 19 15.31 -33.29 22.44
N MET A 20 15.24 -33.60 21.14
CA MET A 20 14.23 -34.51 20.60
C MET A 20 14.40 -35.92 21.14
N ASN A 21 15.62 -36.46 21.16
CA ASN A 21 15.88 -37.81 21.66
C ASN A 21 15.49 -37.94 23.14
N LEU A 22 15.89 -36.97 23.98
CA LEU A 22 15.50 -36.92 25.38
C LEU A 22 13.97 -36.89 25.59
N ARG A 23 13.25 -36.15 24.74
CA ARG A 23 11.78 -36.11 24.78
C ARG A 23 11.16 -37.42 24.32
N LEU A 24 11.74 -38.07 23.31
CA LEU A 24 11.29 -39.36 22.81
C LEU A 24 11.47 -40.43 23.89
N THR A 25 12.64 -40.50 24.53
CA THR A 25 12.92 -41.41 25.65
C THR A 25 11.97 -41.20 26.83
N ALA A 26 11.62 -39.94 27.14
CA ALA A 26 10.63 -39.65 28.18
C ALA A 26 9.22 -40.15 27.82
N VAL A 27 8.85 -40.11 26.53
CA VAL A 27 7.58 -40.63 26.01
C VAL A 27 7.58 -42.16 25.97
N GLU A 28 8.68 -42.78 25.54
CA GLU A 28 8.85 -44.24 25.50
C GLU A 28 8.76 -44.84 26.91
N ASN A 29 9.41 -44.21 27.90
CA ASN A 29 9.32 -44.60 29.30
C ASN A 29 7.89 -44.45 29.87
N ALA A 30 7.17 -43.40 29.48
CA ALA A 30 5.79 -43.17 29.91
C ALA A 30 4.80 -44.15 29.27
N LEU A 31 5.13 -44.71 28.11
CA LEU A 31 4.32 -45.68 27.38
C LEU A 31 4.75 -47.14 27.61
N HIS A 32 5.74 -47.39 28.48
CA HIS A 32 6.34 -48.70 28.74
C HIS A 32 6.78 -49.44 27.46
N ILE A 33 7.28 -48.67 26.49
CA ILE A 33 7.88 -49.21 25.26
C ILE A 33 9.34 -49.48 25.60
N GLU A 34 9.72 -50.75 25.71
CA GLU A 34 11.12 -51.11 25.88
C GLU A 34 11.92 -50.70 24.63
N PRO A 35 13.04 -49.97 24.79
CA PRO A 35 13.88 -49.63 23.65
C PRO A 35 14.44 -50.93 23.06
N GLN A 36 14.11 -51.20 21.80
CA GLN A 36 14.73 -52.30 21.04
C GLN A 36 16.24 -52.06 20.98
N THR A 37 16.96 -52.72 21.89
CA THR A 37 18.42 -52.77 21.95
C THR A 37 18.86 -54.13 21.42
N ASP A 38 18.57 -54.41 20.14
CA ASP A 38 19.02 -55.64 19.49
C ASP A 38 20.51 -55.62 19.12
N HIS A 39 21.28 -54.64 19.59
CA HIS A 39 22.73 -54.71 19.61
C HIS A 39 23.27 -54.19 20.95
N PRO A 40 24.04 -55.01 21.70
CA PRO A 40 24.80 -54.50 22.84
C PRO A 40 25.72 -53.39 22.33
N LEU A 41 25.70 -52.23 22.97
CA LEU A 41 26.74 -51.23 22.82
C LEU A 41 28.04 -51.85 23.34
N ALA A 42 28.79 -52.49 22.44
CA ALA A 42 30.17 -52.87 22.72
C ALA A 42 30.93 -51.62 23.16
N PRO A 43 31.89 -51.73 24.09
CA PRO A 43 32.81 -50.63 24.35
C PRO A 43 33.39 -50.22 22.99
N ILE A 44 33.34 -48.94 22.66
CA ILE A 44 34.06 -48.42 21.49
C ILE A 44 35.54 -48.54 21.85
N GLU A 45 36.10 -49.74 21.68
CA GLU A 45 37.53 -49.88 21.47
C GLU A 45 37.84 -49.14 20.18
N GLU A 46 38.85 -48.29 20.29
CA GLU A 46 39.31 -47.30 19.34
C GLU A 46 39.98 -47.98 18.14
N THR A 47 39.24 -48.85 17.44
CA THR A 47 39.69 -49.57 16.25
C THR A 47 38.51 -49.76 15.30
N ALA A 48 37.91 -48.65 14.86
CA ALA A 48 37.19 -48.66 13.60
C ALA A 48 38.23 -48.62 12.48
N SER A 49 38.35 -49.71 11.72
CA SER A 49 39.15 -49.74 10.48
C SER A 49 38.67 -48.61 9.55
N PRO A 50 39.59 -47.85 8.90
CA PRO A 50 39.24 -46.73 8.02
C PRO A 50 38.25 -47.12 6.90
N GLU A 51 38.24 -48.39 6.51
CA GLU A 51 37.47 -48.93 5.39
C GLU A 51 35.95 -48.94 5.64
N LEU A 52 35.50 -49.08 6.88
CA LEU A 52 34.05 -49.10 7.22
C LEU A 52 33.43 -47.71 7.37
N MET A 53 34.26 -46.67 7.48
CA MET A 53 33.79 -45.27 7.60
C MET A 53 33.62 -44.60 6.22
N GLU A 54 34.12 -45.23 5.15
CA GLU A 54 34.01 -44.73 3.77
C GLU A 54 32.70 -45.12 3.08
N GLU A 55 31.99 -46.14 3.57
CA GLU A 55 30.84 -46.73 2.86
C GLU A 55 29.47 -46.14 3.28
N ILE A 56 29.43 -45.28 4.30
CA ILE A 56 28.19 -44.61 4.73
C ILE A 56 28.22 -43.14 4.27
N LEU A 57 27.66 -42.94 3.07
CA LEU A 57 27.42 -41.68 2.35
C LEU A 57 28.68 -41.08 1.66
N PRO A 58 28.71 -40.98 0.32
CA PRO A 58 29.62 -40.03 -0.31
C PRO A 58 29.13 -38.63 0.09
N VAL A 59 29.77 -38.04 1.08
CA VAL A 59 29.72 -36.59 1.28
C VAL A 59 30.50 -36.00 0.10
N GLU A 60 29.83 -35.88 -1.04
CA GLU A 60 30.29 -35.07 -2.15
C GLU A 60 30.66 -33.70 -1.55
N LYS A 61 31.94 -33.32 -1.64
CA LYS A 61 32.46 -32.15 -0.93
C LYS A 61 31.60 -30.94 -1.31
N GLU A 62 31.18 -30.14 -0.33
CA GLU A 62 30.38 -28.93 -0.59
C GLU A 62 31.02 -28.03 -1.67
N GLU A 63 32.35 -28.06 -1.80
CA GLU A 63 33.10 -27.41 -2.87
C GLU A 63 32.72 -27.91 -4.28
N ASP A 64 32.57 -29.22 -4.49
CA ASP A 64 32.18 -29.80 -5.78
C ASP A 64 30.74 -29.43 -6.14
N GLN A 65 29.85 -29.39 -5.14
CA GLN A 65 28.47 -28.93 -5.32
C GLN A 65 28.38 -27.42 -5.58
N LEU A 66 29.26 -26.63 -4.96
CA LEU A 66 29.35 -25.19 -5.17
C LEU A 66 29.96 -24.87 -6.54
N GLU A 67 31.00 -25.58 -6.96
CA GLU A 67 31.62 -25.49 -8.28
C GLU A 67 30.61 -25.86 -9.37
N ASN A 68 29.89 -26.96 -9.20
CA ASN A 68 28.88 -27.41 -10.15
C ASN A 68 27.71 -26.42 -10.24
N ARG A 69 27.28 -25.86 -9.10
CA ARG A 69 26.25 -24.81 -9.07
C ARG A 69 26.75 -23.49 -9.68
N ILE A 70 28.01 -23.11 -9.52
CA ILE A 70 28.59 -21.93 -10.17
C ILE A 70 28.72 -22.15 -11.68
N GLY A 71 29.29 -23.28 -12.09
CA GLY A 71 29.52 -23.63 -13.48
C GLY A 71 28.23 -23.78 -14.29
N GLN A 72 27.30 -24.62 -13.84
CA GLN A 72 26.08 -24.90 -14.59
C GLN A 72 25.04 -23.76 -14.53
N PHE A 73 24.96 -23.04 -13.42
CA PHE A 73 23.89 -22.05 -13.22
C PHE A 73 24.35 -20.62 -13.46
N TRP A 74 25.48 -20.21 -12.91
CA TRP A 74 25.93 -18.81 -13.00
C TRP A 74 26.63 -18.52 -14.33
N PHE A 75 27.55 -19.38 -14.78
CA PHE A 75 28.22 -19.14 -16.07
C PHE A 75 27.27 -19.26 -17.26
N ALA A 76 26.35 -20.22 -17.25
CA ALA A 76 25.35 -20.33 -18.32
C ALA A 76 24.47 -19.07 -18.41
N LYS A 77 23.99 -18.54 -17.28
CA LYS A 77 23.20 -17.29 -17.25
C LYS A 77 24.00 -16.09 -17.71
N THR A 78 25.20 -15.91 -17.16
CA THR A 78 26.07 -14.78 -17.50
C THR A 78 26.46 -14.84 -18.97
N GLY A 79 26.84 -16.02 -19.48
CA GLY A 79 27.17 -16.22 -20.89
C GLY A 79 26.01 -15.88 -21.82
N ILE A 80 24.79 -16.32 -21.51
CA ILE A 80 23.60 -16.00 -22.31
C ILE A 80 23.29 -14.50 -22.27
N ILE A 81 23.41 -13.85 -21.11
CA ILE A 81 23.20 -12.40 -20.98
C ILE A 81 24.26 -11.63 -21.78
N VAL A 82 25.54 -11.97 -21.62
CA VAL A 82 26.65 -11.33 -22.34
C VAL A 82 26.51 -11.53 -23.85
N LEU A 83 26.14 -12.74 -24.29
CA LEU A 83 25.88 -13.04 -25.70
C LEU A 83 24.69 -12.22 -26.23
N ALA A 84 23.59 -12.14 -25.46
CA ALA A 84 22.43 -11.34 -25.84
C ALA A 84 22.77 -9.85 -25.96
N ILE A 85 23.59 -9.32 -25.06
CA ILE A 85 24.10 -7.93 -25.12
C ILE A 85 24.99 -7.75 -26.35
N GLY A 86 25.93 -8.67 -26.59
CA GLY A 86 26.82 -8.62 -27.76
C GLY A 86 26.06 -8.65 -29.08
N ILE A 87 25.05 -9.52 -29.20
CA ILE A 87 24.15 -9.55 -30.36
C ILE A 87 23.32 -8.26 -30.42
N GLY A 88 22.86 -7.73 -29.29
CA GLY A 88 22.21 -6.43 -29.21
C GLY A 88 23.07 -5.32 -29.81
N PHE A 89 24.35 -5.23 -29.44
CA PHE A 89 25.27 -4.26 -30.02
C PHE A 89 25.50 -4.49 -31.51
N LEU A 90 25.73 -5.73 -31.93
CA LEU A 90 25.86 -6.11 -33.33
C LEU A 90 24.64 -5.68 -34.15
N LEU A 91 23.44 -5.84 -33.59
CA LEU A 91 22.20 -5.39 -34.20
C LEU A 91 22.07 -3.87 -34.16
N THR A 92 22.46 -3.15 -33.12
CA THR A 92 22.34 -1.67 -33.09
C THR A 92 23.40 -0.94 -33.91
N PHE A 93 24.43 -1.65 -34.38
CA PHE A 93 25.54 -1.04 -35.11
C PHE A 93 25.05 -0.35 -36.40
N PRO A 94 25.48 0.90 -36.68
CA PRO A 94 25.09 1.64 -37.87
C PRO A 94 25.91 1.19 -39.09
N TYR A 95 25.46 0.13 -39.77
CA TYR A 95 26.11 -0.34 -41.00
C TYR A 95 25.82 0.63 -42.16
N GLU A 96 26.78 1.49 -42.49
CA GLU A 96 26.61 2.52 -43.53
C GLU A 96 26.52 1.94 -44.95
N ASN A 97 27.19 0.82 -45.23
CA ASN A 97 27.33 0.25 -46.57
C ASN A 97 26.39 -0.95 -46.85
N LEU A 98 25.54 -1.33 -45.90
CA LEU A 98 24.63 -2.46 -46.07
C LEU A 98 23.18 -2.00 -46.27
N PRO A 99 22.36 -2.73 -47.06
CA PRO A 99 20.92 -2.48 -47.12
C PRO A 99 20.30 -2.54 -45.71
N SER A 100 19.42 -1.58 -45.39
CA SER A 100 18.87 -1.43 -44.04
C SER A 100 18.18 -2.67 -43.47
N PHE A 101 17.56 -3.47 -44.35
CA PHE A 101 16.85 -4.69 -43.96
C PHE A 101 17.78 -5.87 -43.63
N LEU A 102 19.03 -5.87 -44.12
CA LEU A 102 19.91 -7.04 -44.10
C LEU A 102 20.37 -7.42 -42.69
N PRO A 103 20.81 -6.48 -41.81
CA PRO A 103 21.13 -6.81 -40.42
C PRO A 103 19.92 -7.33 -39.64
N SER A 104 18.72 -6.80 -39.89
CA SER A 104 17.48 -7.27 -39.26
C SER A 104 17.11 -8.68 -39.75
N LEU A 105 17.32 -8.99 -41.03
CA LEU A 105 17.12 -10.34 -41.58
C LEU A 105 18.06 -11.35 -40.92
N PHE A 106 19.33 -10.99 -40.74
CA PHE A 106 20.29 -11.80 -40.00
C PHE A 106 19.88 -12.00 -38.54
N GLY A 107 19.40 -10.94 -37.88
CA GLY A 107 18.87 -11.02 -36.52
C GLY A 107 17.66 -11.96 -36.40
N TYR A 108 16.74 -11.92 -37.36
CA TYR A 108 15.62 -12.89 -37.42
C TYR A 108 16.14 -14.32 -37.56
N PHE A 109 17.07 -14.57 -38.50
CA PHE A 109 17.68 -15.88 -38.68
C PHE A 109 18.31 -16.38 -37.37
N LEU A 110 19.08 -15.54 -36.69
CA LEU A 110 19.74 -15.88 -35.44
C LEU A 110 18.73 -16.15 -34.30
N ALA A 111 17.68 -15.34 -34.19
CA ALA A 111 16.60 -15.56 -33.22
C ALA A 111 15.90 -16.91 -33.41
N PHE A 112 15.57 -17.26 -34.66
CA PHE A 112 14.99 -18.57 -34.98
C PHE A 112 15.97 -19.72 -34.78
N ALA A 113 17.25 -19.54 -35.12
CA ALA A 113 18.28 -20.55 -34.88
C ALA A 113 18.47 -20.83 -33.38
N ILE A 114 18.53 -19.78 -32.55
CA ILE A 114 18.59 -19.88 -31.08
C ILE A 114 17.34 -20.56 -30.53
N GLY A 115 16.15 -20.23 -31.03
CA GLY A 115 14.90 -20.87 -30.66
C GLY A 115 14.86 -22.36 -31.02
N ALA A 116 15.30 -22.72 -32.23
CA ALA A 116 15.39 -24.11 -32.67
C ALA A 116 16.43 -24.91 -31.86
N PHE A 117 17.58 -24.29 -31.58
CA PHE A 117 18.63 -24.86 -30.75
C PHE A 117 18.16 -25.10 -29.31
N SER A 118 17.37 -24.19 -28.75
CA SER A 118 16.72 -24.39 -27.45
C SER A 118 15.83 -25.65 -27.44
N ILE A 119 15.04 -25.88 -28.49
CA ILE A 119 14.19 -27.08 -28.60
C ILE A 119 15.06 -28.35 -28.65
N TYR A 120 16.17 -28.31 -29.39
CA TYR A 120 17.12 -29.42 -29.47
C TYR A 120 17.77 -29.73 -28.11
N LEU A 121 18.25 -28.71 -27.39
CA LEU A 121 18.88 -28.85 -26.08
C LEU A 121 17.93 -29.35 -25.00
N ARG A 122 16.62 -29.15 -25.17
CA ARG A 122 15.63 -29.43 -24.13
C ARG A 122 15.61 -30.89 -23.64
N LYS A 123 16.03 -31.84 -24.47
CA LYS A 123 16.10 -33.27 -24.09
C LYS A 123 17.13 -33.56 -23.00
N ASN A 124 18.26 -32.87 -23.04
CA ASN A 124 19.41 -33.17 -22.19
C ASN A 124 19.71 -32.04 -21.18
N TYR A 125 19.24 -30.81 -21.45
CA TYR A 125 19.57 -29.60 -20.69
C TYR A 125 18.34 -28.68 -20.56
N GLU A 126 17.27 -29.16 -19.93
CA GLU A 126 16.00 -28.44 -19.82
C GLU A 126 16.16 -27.03 -19.22
N PHE A 127 16.99 -26.90 -18.19
CA PHE A 127 17.25 -25.62 -17.54
C PHE A 127 17.89 -24.59 -18.48
N ILE A 128 18.95 -24.99 -19.20
CA ILE A 128 19.68 -24.11 -20.13
C ILE A 128 18.81 -23.78 -21.36
N ALA A 129 18.05 -24.76 -21.86
CA ALA A 129 17.13 -24.57 -22.98
C ALA A 129 16.13 -23.43 -22.73
N GLY A 130 15.60 -23.30 -21.50
CA GLY A 130 14.69 -22.22 -21.14
C GLY A 130 15.31 -20.81 -21.29
N TYR A 131 16.58 -20.64 -20.94
CA TYR A 131 17.30 -19.36 -21.10
C TYR A 131 17.57 -19.04 -22.56
N PHE A 132 17.99 -20.02 -23.37
CA PHE A 132 18.16 -19.82 -24.81
C PHE A 132 16.85 -19.43 -25.48
N LEU A 133 15.73 -20.03 -25.10
CA LEU A 133 14.45 -19.62 -25.65
C LEU A 133 14.09 -18.19 -25.24
N GLY A 134 14.22 -17.84 -23.96
CA GLY A 134 13.96 -16.47 -23.49
C GLY A 134 14.83 -15.45 -24.23
N GLY A 135 16.13 -15.75 -24.37
CA GLY A 135 17.07 -14.95 -25.16
C GLY A 135 16.69 -14.85 -26.63
N GLY A 136 16.25 -15.93 -27.25
CA GLY A 136 15.77 -15.95 -28.64
C GLY A 136 14.51 -15.11 -28.86
N LEU A 137 13.55 -15.12 -27.92
CA LEU A 137 12.36 -14.26 -27.98
C LEU A 137 12.70 -12.78 -27.79
N VAL A 138 13.60 -12.45 -26.85
CA VAL A 138 14.09 -11.08 -26.67
C VAL A 138 14.85 -10.62 -27.91
N LEU A 139 15.68 -11.49 -28.51
CA LEU A 139 16.39 -11.19 -29.74
C LEU A 139 15.42 -10.97 -30.91
N LEU A 140 14.37 -11.79 -31.00
CA LEU A 140 13.31 -11.63 -31.99
C LEU A 140 12.63 -10.25 -31.85
N TYR A 141 12.40 -9.80 -30.62
CA TYR A 141 11.87 -8.47 -30.36
C TYR A 141 12.83 -7.35 -30.78
N PHE A 142 14.10 -7.44 -30.40
CA PHE A 142 15.11 -6.43 -30.73
C PHE A 142 15.36 -6.33 -32.24
N THR A 143 15.40 -7.47 -32.95
CA THR A 143 15.59 -7.46 -34.40
C THR A 143 14.37 -6.89 -35.13
N THR A 144 13.16 -7.06 -34.57
CA THR A 144 11.98 -6.36 -35.06
C THR A 144 12.12 -4.86 -34.84
N LEU A 145 12.41 -4.44 -33.61
CA LEU A 145 12.54 -3.03 -33.23
C LEU A 145 13.56 -2.27 -34.11
N ARG A 146 14.60 -2.96 -34.60
CA ARG A 146 15.59 -2.40 -35.53
C ARG A 146 14.99 -1.98 -36.88
N LEU A 147 13.88 -2.55 -37.33
CA LEU A 147 13.29 -2.20 -38.63
C LEU A 147 12.91 -0.72 -38.71
N TYR A 148 12.57 -0.10 -37.58
CA TYR A 148 12.31 1.33 -37.47
C TYR A 148 13.44 2.09 -36.75
N PHE A 149 14.03 1.53 -35.69
CA PHE A 149 15.02 2.20 -34.83
C PHE A 149 16.46 1.72 -35.11
N PHE A 150 17.47 2.51 -34.71
CA PHE A 150 18.90 2.15 -34.75
C PHE A 150 19.54 1.95 -36.14
N SER A 151 18.81 2.20 -37.24
CA SER A 151 19.37 2.19 -38.60
C SER A 151 19.46 3.61 -39.16
N PRO A 152 20.55 3.99 -39.86
CA PRO A 152 20.66 5.28 -40.54
C PRO A 152 19.54 5.51 -41.56
N GLN A 153 19.12 4.43 -42.25
CA GLN A 153 17.96 4.42 -43.14
C GLN A 153 16.93 3.44 -42.58
N ARG A 154 15.72 3.92 -42.28
CA ARG A 154 14.65 3.09 -41.72
C ARG A 154 14.16 2.09 -42.78
N THR A 155 14.04 0.82 -42.40
CA THR A 155 13.44 -0.21 -43.28
C THR A 155 11.93 -0.04 -43.33
N ILE A 156 11.32 0.25 -42.19
CA ILE A 156 9.90 0.59 -42.07
C ILE A 156 9.78 2.08 -41.76
N SER A 157 9.00 2.81 -42.55
CA SER A 157 8.85 4.26 -42.42
C SER A 157 7.75 4.68 -41.42
N ASN A 158 6.83 3.78 -41.06
CA ASN A 158 5.66 4.07 -40.22
C ASN A 158 5.75 3.40 -38.84
N VAL A 159 5.74 4.20 -37.76
CA VAL A 159 5.75 3.71 -36.35
C VAL A 159 4.56 2.80 -36.05
N GLY A 160 3.37 3.13 -36.54
CA GLY A 160 2.18 2.32 -36.29
C GLY A 160 2.30 0.90 -36.86
N PHE A 161 2.92 0.78 -38.05
CA PHE A 161 3.21 -0.54 -38.63
C PHE A 161 4.26 -1.30 -37.81
N GLU A 162 5.32 -0.61 -37.35
CA GLU A 162 6.32 -1.19 -36.44
C GLU A 162 5.70 -1.70 -35.13
N VAL A 163 4.88 -0.90 -34.47
CA VAL A 163 4.15 -1.27 -33.24
C VAL A 163 3.22 -2.46 -33.50
N GLY A 164 2.57 -2.50 -34.66
CA GLY A 164 1.77 -3.65 -35.10
C GLY A 164 2.61 -4.92 -35.20
N TRP A 165 3.80 -4.85 -35.81
CA TRP A 165 4.70 -5.99 -35.96
C TRP A 165 5.31 -6.44 -34.62
N LEU A 166 5.72 -5.51 -33.76
CA LEU A 166 6.14 -5.81 -32.39
C LEU A 166 5.02 -6.48 -31.58
N SER A 167 3.77 -6.07 -31.79
CA SER A 167 2.62 -6.71 -31.14
C SER A 167 2.42 -8.15 -31.60
N VAL A 168 2.67 -8.47 -32.88
CA VAL A 168 2.67 -9.85 -33.37
C VAL A 168 3.76 -10.66 -32.66
N VAL A 169 4.97 -10.11 -32.51
CA VAL A 169 6.08 -10.77 -31.78
C VAL A 169 5.73 -11.01 -30.32
N VAL A 170 5.10 -10.04 -29.65
CA VAL A 170 4.64 -10.17 -28.26
C VAL A 170 3.56 -11.25 -28.14
N LEU A 171 2.60 -11.30 -29.07
CA LEU A 171 1.56 -12.35 -29.09
C LEU A 171 2.15 -13.75 -29.32
N LEU A 172 3.10 -13.89 -30.25
CA LEU A 172 3.84 -15.14 -30.47
C LEU A 172 4.61 -15.55 -29.20
N SER A 173 5.27 -14.59 -28.56
CA SER A 173 6.00 -14.82 -27.31
C SER A 173 5.07 -15.23 -26.16
N PHE A 174 3.85 -14.68 -26.10
CA PHE A 174 2.82 -15.10 -25.15
C PHE A 174 2.36 -16.53 -25.43
N PHE A 175 2.09 -16.86 -26.69
CA PHE A 175 1.71 -18.22 -27.07
C PHE A 175 2.78 -19.24 -26.66
N VAL A 176 4.05 -18.92 -26.92
CA VAL A 176 5.19 -19.75 -26.51
C VAL A 176 5.30 -19.85 -24.99
N SER A 177 5.20 -18.74 -24.25
CA SER A 177 5.35 -18.74 -22.79
C SER A 177 4.26 -19.56 -22.10
N LEU A 178 3.01 -19.51 -22.61
CA LEU A 178 1.89 -20.30 -22.11
C LEU A 178 2.03 -21.78 -22.45
N LYS A 179 2.46 -22.12 -23.67
CA LYS A 179 2.73 -23.51 -24.06
C LYS A 179 3.82 -24.12 -23.18
N GLN A 180 4.79 -23.32 -22.76
CA GLN A 180 5.87 -23.77 -21.88
C GLN A 180 5.53 -23.72 -20.39
N LYS A 181 4.35 -23.22 -20.01
CA LYS A 181 3.94 -23.07 -18.60
C LYS A 181 5.02 -22.38 -17.75
N SER A 182 5.69 -21.37 -18.31
CA SER A 182 6.78 -20.66 -17.64
C SER A 182 6.36 -19.26 -17.20
N ILE A 183 6.37 -19.05 -15.88
CA ILE A 183 6.09 -17.74 -15.27
C ILE A 183 7.14 -16.69 -15.67
N TYR A 184 8.40 -17.08 -15.79
CA TYR A 184 9.50 -16.19 -16.15
C TYR A 184 9.42 -15.72 -17.60
N LEU A 185 9.15 -16.63 -18.54
CA LEU A 185 8.95 -16.26 -19.95
C LEU A 185 7.74 -15.34 -20.11
N THR A 186 6.67 -15.61 -19.37
CA THR A 186 5.47 -14.76 -19.38
C THR A 186 5.78 -13.35 -18.84
N GLY A 187 6.60 -13.25 -17.78
CA GLY A 187 7.08 -11.98 -17.25
C GLY A 187 7.88 -11.18 -18.30
N ILE A 188 8.84 -11.82 -18.97
CA ILE A 188 9.61 -11.19 -20.06
C ILE A 188 8.65 -10.71 -21.16
N THR A 189 7.71 -11.54 -21.61
CA THR A 189 6.75 -11.16 -22.65
C THR A 189 5.89 -9.96 -22.24
N ILE A 190 5.44 -9.89 -20.98
CA ILE A 190 4.70 -8.73 -20.46
C ILE A 190 5.56 -7.47 -20.52
N ALA A 191 6.84 -7.55 -20.13
CA ALA A 191 7.77 -6.42 -20.21
C ALA A 191 8.01 -5.97 -21.65
N LEU A 192 8.14 -6.89 -22.60
CA LEU A 192 8.22 -6.56 -24.04
C LEU A 192 6.92 -5.90 -24.53
N GLY A 193 5.76 -6.32 -24.02
CA GLY A 193 4.48 -5.67 -24.29
C GLY A 193 4.46 -4.20 -23.85
N PHE A 194 4.83 -3.91 -22.60
CA PHE A 194 4.91 -2.51 -22.12
C PHE A 194 5.97 -1.70 -22.87
N SER A 195 7.09 -2.32 -23.23
CA SER A 195 8.11 -1.68 -24.09
C SER A 195 7.53 -1.31 -25.46
N THR A 196 6.68 -2.15 -26.03
CA THR A 196 5.98 -1.90 -27.31
C THR A 196 5.03 -0.72 -27.21
N ALA A 197 4.34 -0.58 -26.07
CA ALA A 197 3.51 0.58 -25.80
C ALA A 197 4.36 1.86 -25.84
N LEU A 198 5.49 1.92 -25.12
CA LEU A 198 6.38 3.10 -25.11
C LEU A 198 6.95 3.43 -26.49
N VAL A 199 7.30 2.41 -27.28
CA VAL A 199 7.80 2.58 -28.66
C VAL A 199 6.79 3.29 -29.55
N SER A 200 5.49 3.12 -29.29
CA SER A 200 4.46 3.79 -30.10
C SER A 200 4.47 5.31 -29.98
N ASP A 201 4.98 5.83 -28.85
CA ASP A 201 5.06 7.26 -28.54
C ASP A 201 3.73 8.02 -28.69
N SER A 202 2.62 7.29 -28.77
CA SER A 202 1.27 7.79 -28.93
C SER A 202 0.52 7.52 -27.64
N ALA A 203 0.05 8.59 -27.00
CA ALA A 203 -0.62 8.47 -25.72
C ALA A 203 -1.85 7.55 -25.75
N VAL A 204 -2.68 7.65 -26.78
CA VAL A 204 -3.87 6.80 -26.91
C VAL A 204 -3.48 5.33 -27.04
N VAL A 205 -2.45 5.05 -27.84
CA VAL A 205 -1.94 3.69 -28.01
C VAL A 205 -1.37 3.17 -26.69
N ILE A 206 -0.52 3.94 -26.00
CA ILE A 206 0.05 3.58 -24.71
C ILE A 206 -1.05 3.23 -23.70
N LEU A 207 -2.01 4.13 -23.50
CA LEU A 207 -3.07 3.96 -22.49
C LEU A 207 -3.94 2.72 -22.76
N LEU A 208 -4.31 2.48 -24.02
CA LEU A 208 -5.10 1.31 -24.41
C LEU A 208 -4.29 0.01 -24.31
N TYR A 209 -3.02 0.04 -24.73
CA TYR A 209 -2.15 -1.14 -24.70
C TYR A 209 -1.82 -1.56 -23.27
N GLU A 210 -1.53 -0.60 -22.38
CA GLU A 210 -1.36 -0.86 -20.95
C GLU A 210 -2.61 -1.49 -20.34
N THR A 211 -3.81 -0.98 -20.68
CA THR A 211 -5.09 -1.56 -20.22
C THR A 211 -5.22 -3.00 -20.67
N LEU A 212 -4.92 -3.29 -21.94
CA LEU A 212 -5.01 -4.63 -22.51
C LEU A 212 -4.05 -5.59 -21.80
N LEU A 213 -2.81 -5.18 -21.56
CA LEU A 213 -1.82 -5.99 -20.84
C LEU A 213 -2.21 -6.22 -19.37
N ALA A 214 -2.77 -5.22 -18.70
CA ALA A 214 -3.26 -5.34 -17.33
C ALA A 214 -4.39 -6.38 -17.23
N VAL A 215 -5.38 -6.31 -18.15
CA VAL A 215 -6.48 -7.28 -18.21
C VAL A 215 -5.96 -8.68 -18.57
N ALA A 216 -5.07 -8.79 -19.55
CA ALA A 216 -4.47 -10.06 -19.95
C ALA A 216 -3.73 -10.71 -18.77
N ALA A 217 -2.93 -9.95 -18.02
CA ALA A 217 -2.21 -10.44 -16.85
C ALA A 217 -3.15 -11.02 -15.78
N ILE A 218 -4.32 -10.40 -15.55
CA ILE A 218 -5.31 -10.92 -14.60
C ILE A 218 -5.92 -12.23 -15.10
N ILE A 219 -6.36 -12.26 -16.37
CA ILE A 219 -6.92 -13.47 -16.98
C ILE A 219 -5.90 -14.62 -16.88
N LEU A 220 -4.63 -14.35 -17.16
CA LEU A 220 -3.55 -15.30 -17.04
C LEU A 220 -3.34 -15.74 -15.59
N SER A 221 -3.32 -14.81 -14.64
CA SER A 221 -3.11 -15.11 -13.22
C SER A 221 -4.19 -16.07 -12.68
N VAL A 222 -5.44 -15.92 -13.12
CA VAL A 222 -6.56 -16.78 -12.72
C VAL A 222 -6.45 -18.15 -13.37
N LYS A 223 -6.16 -18.21 -14.68
CA LYS A 223 -6.06 -19.47 -15.42
C LYS A 223 -4.88 -20.34 -14.98
N THR A 224 -3.75 -19.70 -14.66
CA THR A 224 -2.48 -20.39 -14.35
C THR A 224 -2.18 -20.49 -12.85
N LYS A 225 -2.92 -19.75 -12.01
CA LYS A 225 -2.64 -19.52 -10.58
C LYS A 225 -1.32 -18.78 -10.30
N TRP A 226 -0.71 -18.15 -11.31
CA TRP A 226 0.52 -17.35 -11.15
C TRP A 226 0.23 -15.93 -10.67
N PHE A 227 -0.28 -15.81 -9.45
CA PHE A 227 -0.73 -14.52 -8.94
C PHE A 227 0.36 -13.46 -8.76
N ASN A 228 1.64 -13.85 -8.69
CA ASN A 228 2.75 -12.89 -8.61
C ASN A 228 2.91 -12.07 -9.90
N ILE A 229 2.35 -12.55 -11.04
CA ILE A 229 2.31 -11.78 -12.29
C ILE A 229 1.52 -10.48 -12.11
N VAL A 230 0.43 -10.48 -11.33
CA VAL A 230 -0.40 -9.28 -11.14
C VAL A 230 0.42 -8.13 -10.55
N LEU A 231 1.24 -8.40 -9.52
CA LEU A 231 2.10 -7.39 -8.91
C LEU A 231 3.16 -6.89 -9.90
N TYR A 232 3.81 -7.81 -10.62
CA TYR A 232 4.82 -7.48 -11.60
C TYR A 232 4.27 -6.60 -12.74
N THR A 233 3.09 -6.96 -13.28
CA THR A 233 2.41 -6.18 -14.30
C THR A 233 1.97 -4.81 -13.78
N ALA A 234 1.51 -4.71 -12.52
CA ALA A 234 1.13 -3.43 -11.93
C ALA A 234 2.32 -2.46 -11.84
N ILE A 235 3.48 -2.95 -11.40
CA ILE A 235 4.72 -2.16 -11.37
C ILE A 235 5.06 -1.66 -12.78
N LEU A 236 5.05 -2.56 -13.78
CA LEU A 236 5.35 -2.18 -15.15
C LEU A 236 4.35 -1.16 -15.71
N ALA A 237 3.05 -1.33 -15.46
CA ALA A 237 2.03 -0.39 -15.91
C ALA A 237 2.26 1.02 -15.34
N TYR A 238 2.45 1.14 -14.02
CA TYR A 238 2.69 2.45 -13.41
C TYR A 238 4.00 3.09 -13.85
N VAL A 239 5.07 2.30 -14.03
CA VAL A 239 6.35 2.81 -14.56
C VAL A 239 6.18 3.26 -16.02
N THR A 240 5.46 2.50 -16.84
CA THR A 240 5.21 2.84 -18.26
C THR A 240 4.44 4.14 -18.37
N HIS A 241 3.36 4.29 -17.59
CA HIS A 241 2.57 5.51 -17.55
C HIS A 241 3.39 6.71 -17.04
N LEU A 242 4.24 6.51 -16.02
CA LEU A 242 5.16 7.55 -15.54
C LEU A 242 6.17 7.96 -16.61
N LEU A 243 6.79 7.01 -17.30
CA LEU A 243 7.76 7.30 -18.36
C LEU A 243 7.10 8.06 -19.51
N TRP A 244 5.90 7.66 -19.91
CA TRP A 244 5.10 8.39 -20.88
C TRP A 244 4.80 9.82 -20.41
N PHE A 245 4.37 9.98 -19.15
CA PHE A 245 4.11 11.29 -18.56
C PHE A 245 5.35 12.18 -18.53
N LEU A 246 6.54 11.60 -18.35
CA LEU A 246 7.84 12.27 -18.44
C LEU A 246 8.34 12.47 -19.89
N ASN A 247 7.41 12.57 -20.84
CA ASN A 247 7.65 12.79 -22.27
C ASN A 247 8.46 11.65 -22.93
N ASN A 248 8.34 10.43 -22.39
CA ASN A 248 8.89 9.20 -22.96
C ASN A 248 10.40 9.28 -23.28
N PRO A 249 11.27 9.46 -22.26
CA PRO A 249 12.71 9.60 -22.48
C PRO A 249 13.37 8.33 -23.06
N VAL A 250 12.69 7.18 -22.96
CA VAL A 250 13.16 5.89 -23.49
C VAL A 250 13.34 5.90 -25.00
N VAL A 251 12.54 6.70 -25.74
CA VAL A 251 12.68 6.86 -27.20
C VAL A 251 13.60 8.03 -27.59
N GLY A 252 14.37 8.57 -26.65
CA GLY A 252 15.35 9.64 -26.90
C GLY A 252 14.78 11.07 -26.82
N LYS A 253 13.57 11.24 -26.30
CA LYS A 253 12.97 12.55 -26.05
C LYS A 253 13.55 13.20 -24.77
N PRO A 254 13.61 14.54 -24.69
CA PRO A 254 14.04 15.22 -23.48
C PRO A 254 13.04 14.99 -22.34
N LEU A 255 13.57 14.94 -21.12
CA LEU A 255 12.75 14.86 -19.91
C LEU A 255 11.89 16.13 -19.79
N ALA A 256 10.59 15.97 -19.96
CA ALA A 256 9.60 17.04 -19.87
C ALA A 256 8.25 16.45 -19.46
N PHE A 257 7.31 17.27 -18.99
CA PHE A 257 5.95 16.78 -18.74
C PHE A 257 5.15 16.73 -20.04
N SER A 258 4.50 15.61 -20.31
CA SER A 258 3.69 15.42 -21.52
C SER A 258 2.35 16.17 -21.39
N PRO A 259 1.99 17.03 -22.36
CA PRO A 259 0.72 17.76 -22.33
C PRO A 259 -0.38 16.85 -22.85
N LEU A 260 -1.07 16.13 -21.96
CA LEU A 260 -2.26 15.37 -22.34
C LEU A 260 -3.53 15.83 -21.62
N PRO A 261 -4.71 15.64 -22.24
CA PRO A 261 -5.98 15.88 -21.58
C PRO A 261 -6.13 15.02 -20.33
N GLU A 262 -6.99 15.48 -19.42
CA GLU A 262 -7.31 14.87 -18.12
C GLU A 262 -7.77 13.39 -18.22
N ILE A 263 -8.09 12.88 -19.41
CA ILE A 263 -8.49 11.49 -19.65
C ILE A 263 -7.47 10.46 -19.17
N ASN A 264 -6.18 10.79 -19.15
CA ASN A 264 -5.13 9.90 -18.65
C ASN A 264 -5.36 9.51 -17.16
N LEU A 265 -5.94 10.42 -16.37
CA LEU A 265 -6.25 10.21 -14.97
C LEU A 265 -7.33 9.12 -14.80
N LEU A 266 -8.28 9.05 -15.73
CA LEU A 266 -9.31 8.01 -15.74
C LEU A 266 -8.72 6.64 -16.06
N PHE A 267 -7.71 6.57 -16.94
CA PHE A 267 -6.98 5.34 -17.22
C PHE A 267 -6.17 4.86 -16.01
N LEU A 268 -5.52 5.76 -15.25
CA LEU A 268 -4.86 5.38 -14.00
C LEU A 268 -5.84 4.77 -12.99
N LEU A 269 -7.01 5.37 -12.81
CA LEU A 269 -8.05 4.81 -11.94
C LEU A 269 -8.58 3.47 -12.48
N LEU A 270 -8.69 3.32 -13.80
CA LEU A 270 -9.03 2.04 -14.42
C LEU A 270 -7.98 0.97 -14.09
N TYR A 271 -6.68 1.28 -14.16
CA TYR A 271 -5.63 0.33 -13.80
C TYR A 271 -5.71 -0.08 -12.33
N VAL A 272 -5.95 0.89 -11.43
CA VAL A 272 -6.18 0.62 -10.01
C VAL A 272 -7.33 -0.38 -9.83
N VAL A 273 -8.46 -0.17 -10.52
CA VAL A 273 -9.61 -1.09 -10.45
C VAL A 273 -9.25 -2.47 -11.00
N VAL A 274 -8.62 -2.53 -12.17
CA VAL A 274 -8.21 -3.76 -12.83
C VAL A 274 -7.29 -4.56 -11.90
N PHE A 275 -6.17 -4.01 -11.42
CA PHE A 275 -5.27 -4.72 -10.51
C PHE A 275 -5.92 -5.06 -9.17
N SER A 276 -6.83 -4.23 -8.66
CA SER A 276 -7.62 -4.56 -7.45
C SER A 276 -8.47 -5.81 -7.65
N LEU A 277 -9.07 -6.00 -8.83
CA LEU A 277 -9.79 -7.23 -9.17
C LEU A 277 -8.84 -8.44 -9.19
N GLY A 278 -7.63 -8.28 -9.72
CA GLY A 278 -6.60 -9.33 -9.67
C GLY A 278 -6.25 -9.76 -8.24
N VAL A 279 -6.09 -8.80 -7.33
CA VAL A 279 -5.86 -9.07 -5.90
C VAL A 279 -7.06 -9.77 -5.26
N PHE A 280 -8.27 -9.29 -5.54
CA PHE A 280 -9.51 -9.86 -5.04
C PHE A 280 -9.72 -11.33 -5.45
N LEU A 281 -9.34 -11.68 -6.68
CA LEU A 281 -9.47 -13.04 -7.20
C LEU A 281 -8.47 -14.02 -6.57
N LYS A 282 -7.32 -13.53 -6.08
CA LYS A 282 -6.36 -14.33 -5.31
C LYS A 282 -6.86 -14.64 -3.89
N GLU A 283 -7.59 -13.71 -3.28
CA GLU A 283 -7.97 -13.74 -1.87
C GLU A 283 -9.12 -14.74 -1.61
N ALA A 284 -8.80 -16.03 -1.56
CA ALA A 284 -9.75 -17.12 -1.28
C ALA A 284 -9.49 -17.86 0.06
N GLY A 285 -8.46 -17.46 0.81
CA GLY A 285 -8.07 -18.10 2.08
C GLY A 285 -8.63 -17.40 3.34
N THR A 286 -8.53 -18.09 4.48
CA THR A 286 -8.95 -17.57 5.81
C THR A 286 -8.02 -16.48 6.36
N THR A 287 -6.77 -16.43 5.89
CA THR A 287 -5.77 -15.42 6.26
C THR A 287 -5.24 -14.72 5.02
N GLU A 288 -5.00 -13.41 5.16
CA GLU A 288 -4.47 -12.59 4.07
C GLU A 288 -3.00 -12.91 3.82
N SER A 289 -2.70 -13.45 2.65
CA SER A 289 -1.31 -13.72 2.26
C SER A 289 -0.52 -12.41 2.12
N PHE A 290 0.77 -12.44 2.45
CA PHE A 290 1.67 -11.28 2.29
C PHE A 290 1.60 -10.66 0.89
N SER A 291 1.46 -11.49 -0.15
CA SER A 291 1.34 -11.00 -1.52
C SER A 291 0.03 -10.26 -1.81
N VAL A 292 -1.08 -10.59 -1.15
CA VAL A 292 -2.33 -9.80 -1.24
C VAL A 292 -2.12 -8.43 -0.60
N ILE A 293 -1.52 -8.41 0.59
CA ILE A 293 -1.26 -7.19 1.35
C ILE A 293 -0.35 -6.25 0.56
N ILE A 294 0.82 -6.71 0.12
CA ILE A 294 1.78 -5.87 -0.61
C ILE A 294 1.21 -5.37 -1.94
N SER A 295 0.40 -6.19 -2.64
CA SER A 295 -0.25 -5.77 -3.88
C SER A 295 -1.32 -4.71 -3.62
N SER A 296 -2.15 -4.85 -2.58
CA SER A 296 -3.12 -3.80 -2.21
C SER A 296 -2.44 -2.50 -1.80
N ILE A 297 -1.35 -2.58 -1.03
CA ILE A 297 -0.53 -1.41 -0.66
C ILE A 297 0.06 -0.76 -1.91
N GLY A 298 0.77 -1.51 -2.73
CA GLY A 298 1.41 -1.01 -3.94
C GLY A 298 0.40 -0.39 -4.90
N ASN A 299 -0.69 -1.10 -5.18
CA ASN A 299 -1.73 -0.65 -6.10
C ASN A 299 -2.42 0.64 -5.62
N SER A 300 -2.68 0.76 -4.32
CA SER A 300 -3.29 1.97 -3.76
C SER A 300 -2.32 3.15 -3.70
N ILE A 301 -1.15 2.97 -3.07
CA ILE A 301 -0.18 4.04 -2.85
C ILE A 301 0.47 4.48 -4.17
N VAL A 302 0.96 3.56 -5.00
CA VAL A 302 1.62 3.91 -6.27
C VAL A 302 0.58 4.42 -7.27
N GLY A 303 -0.59 3.78 -7.36
CA GLY A 303 -1.66 4.20 -8.27
C GLY A 303 -2.17 5.61 -7.97
N TYR A 304 -2.54 5.90 -6.72
CA TYR A 304 -2.97 7.25 -6.34
C TYR A 304 -1.80 8.24 -6.25
N GLY A 305 -0.60 7.79 -5.86
CA GLY A 305 0.60 8.63 -5.81
C GLY A 305 0.99 9.17 -7.19
N LEU A 306 0.96 8.31 -8.22
CA LEU A 306 1.18 8.73 -9.60
C LEU A 306 0.06 9.65 -10.08
N PHE A 307 -1.20 9.32 -9.78
CA PHE A 307 -2.35 10.19 -10.07
C PHE A 307 -2.15 11.59 -9.47
N LEU A 308 -1.80 11.68 -8.20
CA LEU A 308 -1.56 12.94 -7.49
C LEU A 308 -0.36 13.70 -8.05
N LEU A 309 0.73 13.00 -8.39
CA LEU A 309 1.90 13.62 -9.01
C LEU A 309 1.52 14.29 -10.33
N ILE A 310 0.75 13.60 -11.17
CA ILE A 310 0.30 14.15 -12.45
C ILE A 310 -0.59 15.36 -12.23
N THR A 311 -1.58 15.28 -11.32
CA THR A 311 -2.46 16.42 -11.10
C THR A 311 -1.70 17.64 -10.56
N LEU A 312 -0.76 17.46 -9.62
CA LEU A 312 0.02 18.56 -9.04
C LEU A 312 1.01 19.23 -10.00
N THR A 313 1.39 18.57 -11.09
CA THR A 313 2.39 19.06 -12.04
C THR A 313 1.79 19.55 -13.36
N GLN A 314 0.47 19.41 -13.54
CA GLN A 314 -0.23 19.95 -14.70
C GLN A 314 -0.23 21.49 -14.68
N THR A 315 -0.05 22.08 -15.86
CA THR A 315 -0.08 23.53 -16.07
C THR A 315 -1.51 24.09 -16.09
N THR A 316 -2.51 23.24 -16.29
CA THR A 316 -3.93 23.59 -16.20
C THR A 316 -4.39 23.66 -14.74
N PRO A 317 -5.39 24.49 -14.43
CA PRO A 317 -5.95 24.54 -13.08
C PRO A 317 -6.40 23.15 -12.62
N LEU A 318 -5.89 22.74 -11.46
CA LEU A 318 -6.25 21.49 -10.80
C LEU A 318 -7.77 21.38 -10.60
N ASN A 319 -8.41 20.43 -11.30
CA ASN A 319 -9.84 20.21 -11.18
C ASN A 319 -10.17 19.24 -10.01
N PRO A 320 -10.86 19.69 -8.95
CA PRO A 320 -11.18 18.85 -7.80
C PRO A 320 -12.08 17.66 -8.15
N PHE A 321 -12.79 17.71 -9.27
CA PHE A 321 -13.67 16.64 -9.74
C PHE A 321 -12.95 15.29 -9.87
N PHE A 322 -11.74 15.24 -10.44
CA PHE A 322 -11.01 13.98 -10.62
C PHE A 322 -10.61 13.35 -9.29
N HIS A 323 -10.28 14.16 -8.29
CA HIS A 323 -10.01 13.67 -6.94
C HIS A 323 -11.27 13.14 -6.25
N LEU A 324 -12.47 13.68 -6.53
CA LEU A 324 -13.75 13.11 -6.10
C LEU A 324 -14.06 11.78 -6.79
N VAL A 325 -13.73 11.64 -8.09
CA VAL A 325 -13.84 10.36 -8.81
C VAL A 325 -12.88 9.34 -8.19
N ALA A 326 -11.64 9.72 -7.92
CA ALA A 326 -10.67 8.86 -7.23
C ALA A 326 -11.17 8.42 -5.85
N PHE A 327 -11.68 9.35 -5.03
CA PHE A 327 -12.33 9.03 -3.74
C PHE A 327 -13.43 7.98 -3.91
N SER A 328 -14.31 8.17 -4.87
CA SER A 328 -15.44 7.27 -5.15
C SER A 328 -14.94 5.87 -5.51
N VAL A 329 -13.96 5.77 -6.42
CA VAL A 329 -13.35 4.49 -6.83
C VAL A 329 -12.75 3.76 -5.63
N PHE A 330 -11.93 4.45 -4.83
CA PHE A 330 -11.23 3.84 -3.70
C PHE A 330 -12.19 3.41 -2.57
N ILE A 331 -13.25 4.17 -2.29
CA ILE A 331 -14.27 3.77 -1.30
C ILE A 331 -15.13 2.61 -1.81
N ILE A 332 -15.46 2.57 -3.10
CA ILE A 332 -16.16 1.43 -3.72
C ILE A 332 -15.30 0.18 -3.61
N LEU A 333 -14.01 0.24 -3.93
CA LEU A 333 -13.08 -0.88 -3.80
C LEU A 333 -12.97 -1.34 -2.34
N SER A 334 -12.74 -0.42 -1.41
CA SER A 334 -12.66 -0.73 0.02
C SER A 334 -13.93 -1.44 0.54
N THR A 335 -15.09 -0.92 0.12
CA THR A 335 -16.40 -1.49 0.42
C THR A 335 -16.58 -2.88 -0.18
N PHE A 336 -16.17 -3.07 -1.43
CA PHE A 336 -16.26 -4.35 -2.13
C PHE A 336 -15.43 -5.44 -1.43
N PHE A 337 -14.17 -5.14 -1.09
CA PHE A 337 -13.30 -6.05 -0.32
C PHE A 337 -13.88 -6.38 1.05
N TRP A 338 -14.45 -5.40 1.76
CA TRP A 338 -15.08 -5.63 3.06
C TRP A 338 -16.38 -6.45 2.96
N ALA A 339 -17.23 -6.14 1.99
CA ALA A 339 -18.53 -6.77 1.83
C ALA A 339 -18.40 -8.23 1.40
N LYS A 340 -17.46 -8.53 0.50
CA LYS A 340 -17.31 -9.86 -0.10
C LYS A 340 -16.28 -10.76 0.58
N ARG A 341 -15.19 -10.20 1.13
CA ARG A 341 -14.08 -10.98 1.70
C ARG A 341 -13.77 -10.68 3.16
N LYS A 342 -14.31 -9.60 3.72
CA LYS A 342 -13.93 -9.12 5.07
C LYS A 342 -12.42 -8.88 5.22
N SER A 343 -11.76 -8.56 4.10
CA SER A 343 -10.34 -8.23 4.05
C SER A 343 -10.05 -7.02 4.94
N LYS A 344 -9.15 -7.14 5.90
CA LYS A 344 -8.79 -6.07 6.83
C LYS A 344 -7.79 -5.11 6.19
N TYR A 345 -6.73 -5.62 5.56
CA TYR A 345 -5.66 -4.75 5.05
C TYR A 345 -6.06 -4.10 3.73
N SER A 346 -6.65 -4.84 2.78
CA SER A 346 -7.10 -4.24 1.51
C SER A 346 -8.16 -3.16 1.74
N THR A 347 -9.16 -3.42 2.58
CA THR A 347 -10.17 -2.41 2.96
C THR A 347 -9.52 -1.20 3.63
N PHE A 348 -8.54 -1.39 4.52
CA PHE A 348 -7.81 -0.28 5.17
C PHE A 348 -7.07 0.60 4.14
N PHE A 349 -6.23 0.02 3.30
CA PHE A 349 -5.39 0.79 2.37
C PHE A 349 -6.22 1.49 1.29
N TYR A 350 -7.23 0.82 0.71
CA TYR A 350 -8.13 1.48 -0.24
C TYR A 350 -8.98 2.56 0.44
N ALA A 351 -9.49 2.34 1.67
CA ALA A 351 -10.24 3.38 2.38
C ALA A 351 -9.39 4.62 2.65
N MET A 352 -8.19 4.44 3.22
CA MET A 352 -7.31 5.57 3.53
C MET A 352 -6.91 6.35 2.28
N THR A 353 -6.58 5.65 1.20
CA THR A 353 -6.27 6.30 -0.08
C THR A 353 -7.48 7.08 -0.62
N GLY A 354 -8.69 6.54 -0.47
CA GLY A 354 -9.92 7.25 -0.78
C GLY A 354 -10.08 8.53 0.06
N TYR A 355 -9.92 8.45 1.39
CA TYR A 355 -10.02 9.64 2.24
C TYR A 355 -8.96 10.68 1.92
N LEU A 356 -7.74 10.25 1.58
CA LEU A 356 -6.69 11.15 1.09
C LEU A 356 -7.15 11.86 -0.20
N ALA A 357 -7.75 11.13 -1.15
CA ALA A 357 -8.30 11.71 -2.36
C ALA A 357 -9.40 12.75 -2.08
N LEU A 358 -10.30 12.48 -1.14
CA LEU A 358 -11.31 13.44 -0.71
C LEU A 358 -10.68 14.67 -0.05
N SER A 359 -9.65 14.47 0.79
CA SER A 359 -8.96 15.59 1.43
C SER A 359 -8.28 16.49 0.40
N VAL A 360 -7.62 15.92 -0.62
CA VAL A 360 -7.04 16.70 -1.71
C VAL A 360 -8.14 17.44 -2.49
N ALA A 361 -9.26 16.80 -2.80
CA ALA A 361 -10.39 17.47 -3.47
C ALA A 361 -10.91 18.67 -2.67
N ILE A 362 -11.04 18.54 -1.35
CA ILE A 362 -11.46 19.61 -0.45
C ILE A 362 -10.46 20.77 -0.46
N ILE A 363 -9.16 20.47 -0.36
CA ILE A 363 -8.10 21.49 -0.36
C ILE A 363 -8.08 22.27 -1.68
N LEU A 364 -8.33 21.61 -2.81
CA LEU A 364 -8.38 22.25 -4.12
C LEU A 364 -9.64 23.10 -4.33
N GLN A 365 -10.75 22.74 -3.67
CA GLN A 365 -12.04 23.39 -3.85
C GLN A 365 -12.25 24.61 -2.94
N PHE A 366 -11.69 24.60 -1.74
CA PHE A 366 -11.93 25.61 -0.70
C PHE A 366 -10.65 26.34 -0.31
N ASN A 367 -10.76 27.64 -0.04
CA ASN A 367 -9.63 28.46 0.40
C ASN A 367 -9.38 28.31 1.91
N ILE A 368 -8.24 28.84 2.39
CA ILE A 368 -7.98 29.00 3.82
C ILE A 368 -8.91 30.11 4.36
N PRO A 369 -9.59 29.93 5.50
CA PRO A 369 -9.55 28.77 6.42
C PRO A 369 -10.62 27.70 6.16
N ASP A 370 -11.51 27.88 5.19
CA ASP A 370 -12.70 27.06 4.97
C ASP A 370 -12.41 25.57 4.71
N TYR A 371 -11.31 25.21 4.03
CA TYR A 371 -10.99 23.80 3.83
C TYR A 371 -10.77 23.07 5.18
N PHE A 372 -10.28 23.75 6.23
CA PHE A 372 -10.08 23.12 7.54
C PHE A 372 -11.41 22.68 8.15
N ILE A 373 -12.49 23.44 7.90
CA ILE A 373 -13.85 23.06 8.30
C ILE A 373 -14.20 21.74 7.62
N TRP A 374 -14.10 21.69 6.30
CA TRP A 374 -14.49 20.51 5.53
C TRP A 374 -13.62 19.28 5.82
N LEU A 375 -12.30 19.45 5.98
CA LEU A 375 -11.39 18.37 6.39
C LEU A 375 -11.70 17.85 7.79
N CYS A 376 -12.06 18.74 8.72
CA CYS A 376 -12.51 18.35 10.04
C CYS A 376 -13.82 17.54 9.95
N TRP A 377 -14.82 18.04 9.23
CA TRP A 377 -16.10 17.36 9.05
C TRP A 377 -15.98 16.03 8.30
N GLN A 378 -15.02 15.88 7.39
CA GLN A 378 -14.67 14.62 6.74
C GLN A 378 -14.35 13.51 7.77
N SER A 379 -13.78 13.85 8.94
CA SER A 379 -13.50 12.91 10.04
C SER A 379 -14.72 12.07 10.43
N ILE A 380 -15.93 12.65 10.37
CA ILE A 380 -17.18 11.94 10.69
C ILE A 380 -17.45 10.81 9.68
N ILE A 381 -17.22 11.08 8.39
CA ILE A 381 -17.35 10.08 7.32
C ILE A 381 -16.37 8.94 7.58
N VAL A 382 -15.11 9.27 7.91
CA VAL A 382 -14.05 8.30 8.19
C VAL A 382 -14.40 7.44 9.40
N VAL A 383 -14.79 8.02 10.53
CA VAL A 383 -15.16 7.26 11.74
C VAL A 383 -16.38 6.37 11.49
N SER A 384 -17.39 6.89 10.78
CA SER A 384 -18.61 6.12 10.47
C SER A 384 -18.32 4.89 9.63
N THR A 385 -17.50 5.04 8.59
CA THR A 385 -17.07 3.95 7.72
C THR A 385 -16.08 3.01 8.40
N ALA A 386 -15.16 3.52 9.23
CA ALA A 386 -14.26 2.70 10.05
C ALA A 386 -15.00 1.75 10.99
N VAL A 387 -16.07 2.23 11.63
CA VAL A 387 -16.95 1.42 12.49
C VAL A 387 -17.69 0.36 11.68
N TRP A 388 -18.09 0.66 10.44
CA TRP A 388 -18.71 -0.32 9.55
C TRP A 388 -17.72 -1.40 9.09
N PHE A 389 -16.50 -1.00 8.74
CA PHE A 389 -15.39 -1.88 8.38
C PHE A 389 -14.77 -2.61 9.59
N ARG A 390 -15.21 -2.29 10.82
CA ARG A 390 -14.64 -2.80 12.07
C ARG A 390 -13.10 -2.66 12.11
N SER A 391 -12.58 -1.57 11.53
CA SER A 391 -11.13 -1.36 11.39
C SER A 391 -10.62 -0.38 12.43
N LYS A 392 -9.90 -0.90 13.43
CA LYS A 392 -9.22 -0.09 14.44
C LYS A 392 -8.13 0.81 13.85
N PHE A 393 -7.46 0.36 12.80
CA PHE A 393 -6.41 1.12 12.14
C PHE A 393 -6.94 2.43 11.55
N ILE A 394 -8.11 2.41 10.92
CA ILE A 394 -8.75 3.63 10.38
C ILE A 394 -9.10 4.60 11.52
N ILE A 395 -9.65 4.09 12.64
CA ILE A 395 -10.03 4.95 13.78
C ILE A 395 -8.80 5.65 14.37
N VAL A 396 -7.70 4.93 14.58
CA VAL A 396 -6.45 5.47 15.12
C VAL A 396 -5.84 6.50 14.16
N ALA A 397 -5.71 6.14 12.87
CA ALA A 397 -5.16 7.04 11.86
C ALA A 397 -6.00 8.32 11.74
N ASN A 398 -7.33 8.21 11.72
CA ASN A 398 -8.22 9.35 11.65
C ASN A 398 -8.10 10.28 12.86
N PHE A 399 -7.97 9.73 14.07
CA PHE A 399 -7.77 10.56 15.26
C PHE A 399 -6.45 11.34 15.20
N GLY A 400 -5.37 10.68 14.76
CA GLY A 400 -4.08 11.32 14.54
C GLY A 400 -4.14 12.44 13.50
N ILE A 401 -4.76 12.17 12.33
CA ILE A 401 -4.96 13.16 11.27
C ILE A 401 -5.84 14.32 11.73
N TYR A 402 -6.93 14.04 12.45
CA TYR A 402 -7.82 15.06 13.02
C TYR A 402 -7.07 16.00 13.97
N LEU A 403 -6.21 15.47 14.86
CA LEU A 403 -5.39 16.30 15.74
C LEU A 403 -4.35 17.10 14.95
N ALA A 404 -3.68 16.48 13.98
CA ALA A 404 -2.72 17.17 13.12
C ALA A 404 -3.39 18.33 12.35
N LEU A 405 -4.62 18.13 11.84
CA LEU A 405 -5.41 19.17 11.20
C LEU A 405 -5.77 20.31 12.16
N PHE A 406 -6.11 19.99 13.41
CA PHE A 406 -6.38 21.01 14.42
C PHE A 406 -5.12 21.86 14.71
N PHE A 407 -3.97 21.23 14.91
CA PHE A 407 -2.71 21.97 15.13
C PHE A 407 -2.27 22.75 13.89
N ALA A 408 -2.44 22.20 12.69
CA ALA A 408 -2.20 22.92 11.44
C ALA A 408 -3.13 24.13 11.31
N PHE A 409 -4.41 24.00 11.68
CA PHE A 409 -5.34 25.12 11.71
C PHE A 409 -4.86 26.22 12.69
N LEU A 410 -4.37 25.86 13.88
CA LEU A 410 -3.81 26.85 14.81
C LEU A 410 -2.55 27.56 14.26
N ALA A 411 -1.73 26.84 13.49
CA ALA A 411 -0.51 27.39 12.92
C ALA A 411 -0.75 28.26 11.67
N PHE A 412 -1.69 27.87 10.81
CA PHE A 412 -1.87 28.43 9.46
C PHE A 412 -3.22 29.13 9.24
N GLY A 413 -4.26 28.79 10.02
CA GLY A 413 -5.63 29.26 9.82
C GLY A 413 -5.86 30.73 10.20
N GLY A 414 -4.85 31.42 10.75
CA GLY A 414 -4.95 32.81 11.15
C GLY A 414 -5.68 32.99 12.48
N LYS A 415 -6.74 33.83 12.52
CA LYS A 415 -7.48 34.10 13.75
C LYS A 415 -8.40 32.93 14.11
N VAL A 416 -8.32 32.51 15.37
CA VAL A 416 -9.19 31.48 15.97
C VAL A 416 -10.62 32.02 16.05
N ASP A 417 -11.40 31.79 14.99
CA ASP A 417 -12.80 32.20 14.88
C ASP A 417 -13.74 31.01 15.15
N PHE A 418 -15.06 31.20 14.96
CA PHE A 418 -16.11 30.19 15.12
C PHE A 418 -15.82 28.85 14.40
N VAL A 419 -14.97 28.85 13.37
CA VAL A 419 -14.41 27.67 12.70
C VAL A 419 -13.86 26.63 13.69
N SER A 420 -13.19 27.09 14.75
CA SER A 420 -12.53 26.27 15.77
C SER A 420 -13.54 25.43 16.58
N ILE A 421 -14.79 25.89 16.67
CA ILE A 421 -15.88 25.16 17.33
C ILE A 421 -16.22 23.89 16.54
N SER A 422 -16.07 23.90 15.20
CA SER A 422 -16.31 22.71 14.36
C SER A 422 -15.45 21.53 14.78
N PHE A 423 -14.19 21.76 15.15
CA PHE A 423 -13.32 20.71 15.68
C PHE A 423 -13.89 20.08 16.95
N GLY A 424 -14.34 20.91 17.90
CA GLY A 424 -14.98 20.44 19.12
C GLY A 424 -16.25 19.61 18.87
N LEU A 425 -17.12 20.11 17.98
CA LEU A 425 -18.37 19.42 17.61
C LEU A 425 -18.10 18.08 16.91
N VAL A 426 -17.17 18.04 15.96
CA VAL A 426 -16.76 16.82 15.27
C VAL A 426 -16.19 15.80 16.25
N ALA A 427 -15.44 16.23 17.26
CA ALA A 427 -14.93 15.33 18.30
C ALA A 427 -16.06 14.72 19.14
N LEU A 428 -17.05 15.51 19.57
CA LEU A 428 -18.23 15.00 20.28
C LEU A 428 -19.03 14.01 19.43
N LEU A 429 -19.26 14.33 18.15
CA LEU A 429 -19.98 13.47 17.21
C LEU A 429 -19.21 12.17 16.92
N SER A 430 -17.89 12.24 16.74
CA SER A 430 -17.03 11.07 16.55
C SER A 430 -17.07 10.15 17.76
N ALA A 431 -16.95 10.70 18.98
CA ALA A 431 -17.10 9.93 20.22
C ALA A 431 -18.50 9.28 20.32
N ARG A 432 -19.55 9.98 19.86
CA ARG A 432 -20.92 9.46 19.86
C ARG A 432 -21.10 8.30 18.89
N ILE A 433 -20.57 8.40 17.67
CA ILE A 433 -20.62 7.34 16.66
C ILE A 433 -19.91 6.09 17.16
N LEU A 434 -18.73 6.25 17.77
CA LEU A 434 -17.99 5.14 18.39
C LEU A 434 -18.80 4.48 19.52
N ASN A 435 -19.54 5.27 20.31
CA ASN A 435 -20.38 4.73 21.37
C ASN A 435 -21.59 3.94 20.86
N TRP A 436 -22.19 4.34 19.73
CA TRP A 436 -23.40 3.70 19.23
C TRP A 436 -23.17 2.25 18.79
N LYS A 437 -21.96 1.91 18.32
CA LYS A 437 -21.63 0.52 17.93
C LYS A 437 -20.69 -0.19 18.92
N LYS A 438 -20.76 0.17 20.20
CA LYS A 438 -19.90 -0.36 21.27
C LYS A 438 -19.76 -1.90 21.26
N GLU A 439 -20.84 -2.63 21.00
CA GLU A 439 -20.85 -4.10 20.95
C GLU A 439 -20.00 -4.70 19.80
N ARG A 440 -19.71 -3.92 18.76
CA ARG A 440 -18.93 -4.36 17.60
C ARG A 440 -17.44 -3.99 17.71
N LEU A 441 -17.02 -3.41 18.83
CA LEU A 441 -15.74 -2.72 18.97
C LEU A 441 -14.86 -3.32 20.06
N GLU A 442 -13.57 -3.50 19.76
CA GLU A 442 -12.55 -3.95 20.72
C GLU A 442 -12.22 -2.87 21.77
N LEU A 443 -11.60 -3.26 22.89
CA LEU A 443 -11.16 -2.39 24.00
C LEU A 443 -10.38 -1.14 23.54
N LYS A 444 -9.57 -1.23 22.48
CA LYS A 444 -8.82 -0.09 21.93
C LYS A 444 -9.72 1.03 21.39
N THR A 445 -10.92 0.70 20.91
CA THR A 445 -11.84 1.71 20.37
C THR A 445 -12.48 2.56 21.47
N GLU A 446 -12.65 1.98 22.66
CA GLU A 446 -13.10 2.69 23.85
C GLU A 446 -12.09 3.74 24.33
N GLN A 447 -10.79 3.45 24.19
CA GLN A 447 -9.73 4.43 24.43
C GLN A 447 -9.81 5.59 23.43
N MET A 448 -10.01 5.30 22.14
CA MET A 448 -10.17 6.34 21.11
C MET A 448 -11.40 7.21 21.33
N ARG A 449 -12.53 6.63 21.77
CA ARG A 449 -13.70 7.41 22.18
C ARG A 449 -13.35 8.43 23.27
N ASN A 450 -12.60 8.01 24.28
CA ASN A 450 -12.20 8.91 25.36
C ASN A 450 -11.25 10.00 24.86
N ALA A 451 -10.34 9.66 23.95
CA ALA A 451 -9.43 10.62 23.34
C ALA A 451 -10.20 11.73 22.60
N TYR A 452 -11.25 11.39 21.84
CA TYR A 452 -12.14 12.39 21.24
C TYR A 452 -12.90 13.24 22.28
N LEU A 453 -13.40 12.65 23.37
CA LEU A 453 -14.07 13.42 24.43
C LEU A 453 -13.11 14.39 25.15
N VAL A 454 -11.87 13.96 25.40
CA VAL A 454 -10.82 14.81 25.97
C VAL A 454 -10.46 15.93 24.99
N ALA A 455 -10.31 15.63 23.69
CA ALA A 455 -10.09 16.64 22.68
C ALA A 455 -11.23 17.68 22.67
N ALA A 456 -12.50 17.25 22.68
CA ALA A 456 -13.64 18.17 22.77
C ALA A 456 -13.64 19.02 24.06
N LEU A 457 -13.27 18.42 25.20
CA LEU A 457 -13.17 19.12 26.48
C LEU A 457 -12.15 20.25 26.46
N LEU A 458 -11.05 20.11 25.70
CA LEU A 458 -10.00 21.13 25.59
C LEU A 458 -10.28 22.13 24.46
N ILE A 459 -10.68 21.64 23.29
CA ILE A 459 -10.85 22.46 22.09
C ILE A 459 -12.02 23.44 22.22
N ILE A 460 -13.15 23.02 22.79
CA ILE A 460 -14.35 23.90 22.86
C ILE A 460 -14.11 25.12 23.75
N PRO A 461 -13.64 24.98 25.02
CA PRO A 461 -13.34 26.14 25.84
C PRO A 461 -12.26 27.04 25.23
N TYR A 462 -11.22 26.45 24.63
CA TYR A 462 -10.16 27.20 23.96
C TYR A 462 -10.69 28.00 22.75
N ALA A 463 -11.53 27.39 21.91
CA ALA A 463 -12.17 28.08 20.79
C ALA A 463 -13.01 29.27 21.29
N LEU A 464 -13.88 29.05 22.27
CA LEU A 464 -14.74 30.11 22.81
C LEU A 464 -13.95 31.24 23.46
N TYR A 465 -12.84 30.95 24.13
CA TYR A 465 -11.97 31.98 24.72
C TYR A 465 -11.41 32.96 23.68
N ASN A 466 -11.07 32.46 22.49
CA ASN A 466 -10.48 33.28 21.43
C ASN A 466 -11.53 33.94 20.52
N THR A 467 -12.72 33.33 20.40
CA THR A 467 -13.77 33.82 19.49
C THR A 467 -14.75 34.78 20.16
N ILE A 468 -15.09 34.55 21.44
CA ILE A 468 -16.09 35.36 22.16
C ILE A 468 -15.40 36.55 22.82
N PRO A 469 -16.01 37.76 22.80
CA PRO A 469 -15.46 38.91 23.51
C PRO A 469 -15.19 38.59 24.98
N SER A 470 -14.09 39.12 25.54
CA SER A 470 -13.61 38.80 26.90
C SER A 470 -14.70 38.89 27.98
N GLY A 471 -15.65 39.83 27.82
CA GLY A 471 -16.81 40.01 28.69
C GLY A 471 -17.80 38.84 28.77
N PHE A 472 -17.82 37.96 27.78
CA PHE A 472 -18.81 36.87 27.67
C PHE A 472 -18.18 35.47 27.72
N VAL A 473 -16.86 35.36 27.87
CA VAL A 473 -16.16 34.07 27.89
C VAL A 473 -16.65 33.17 29.04
N SER A 474 -16.74 33.70 30.26
CA SER A 474 -17.23 32.96 31.44
C SER A 474 -18.65 32.44 31.23
N LEU A 475 -19.54 33.27 30.68
CA LEU A 475 -20.91 32.90 30.33
C LEU A 475 -20.96 31.80 29.26
N SER A 476 -20.09 31.85 28.26
CA SER A 476 -20.02 30.84 27.21
C SER A 476 -19.59 29.47 27.76
N TRP A 477 -18.63 29.43 28.69
CA TRP A 477 -18.19 28.19 29.32
C TRP A 477 -19.22 27.63 30.30
N ILE A 478 -19.97 28.50 31.01
CA ILE A 478 -21.16 28.09 31.77
C ILE A 478 -22.17 27.42 30.83
N ALA A 479 -22.48 28.02 29.68
CA ALA A 479 -23.41 27.47 28.71
C ALA A 479 -22.95 26.08 28.20
N VAL A 480 -21.66 25.92 27.87
CA VAL A 480 -21.08 24.62 27.48
C VAL A 480 -21.16 23.60 28.62
N SER A 481 -20.89 24.00 29.87
CA SER A 481 -21.03 23.11 31.04
C SER A 481 -22.46 22.62 31.21
N ILE A 482 -23.46 23.49 31.03
CA ILE A 482 -24.89 23.13 31.04
C ILE A 482 -25.19 22.16 29.90
N LEU A 483 -24.71 22.41 28.68
CA LEU A 483 -24.90 21.50 27.54
C LEU A 483 -24.31 20.11 27.80
N TYR A 484 -23.11 20.02 28.36
CA TYR A 484 -22.51 18.75 28.76
C TYR A 484 -23.32 18.05 29.86
N TYR A 485 -23.84 18.79 30.84
CA TYR A 485 -24.70 18.22 31.88
C TYR A 485 -26.00 17.65 31.29
N LEU A 486 -26.65 18.40 30.39
CA LEU A 486 -27.84 17.95 29.65
C LEU A 486 -27.55 16.70 28.83
N PHE A 487 -26.42 16.64 28.11
CA PHE A 487 -26.00 15.43 27.42
C PHE A 487 -25.74 14.26 28.37
N SER A 488 -25.23 14.51 29.58
CA SER A 488 -25.06 13.44 30.58
C SER A 488 -26.41 12.82 30.99
N LEU A 489 -27.47 13.63 31.08
CA LEU A 489 -28.82 13.17 31.41
C LEU A 489 -29.46 12.43 30.23
N LEU A 490 -29.44 13.03 29.04
CA LEU A 490 -30.04 12.48 27.82
C LEU A 490 -29.37 11.16 27.41
N LEU A 491 -28.04 11.09 27.53
CA LEU A 491 -27.25 9.94 27.09
C LEU A 491 -26.93 8.96 28.24
N LYS A 492 -27.38 9.25 29.46
CA LYS A 492 -27.12 8.48 30.69
C LYS A 492 -25.64 8.08 30.83
N SER A 493 -24.74 9.05 30.64
CA SER A 493 -23.30 8.80 30.59
C SER A 493 -22.53 9.69 31.57
N GLU A 494 -21.77 9.05 32.47
CA GLU A 494 -20.98 9.75 33.48
C GLU A 494 -19.85 10.59 32.89
N LYS A 495 -19.36 10.25 31.69
CA LYS A 495 -18.24 10.98 31.06
C LYS A 495 -18.61 12.43 30.72
N TYR A 496 -19.81 12.65 30.21
CA TYR A 496 -20.32 14.01 29.95
C TYR A 496 -20.56 14.79 31.26
N ARG A 497 -20.88 14.09 32.36
CA ARG A 497 -20.99 14.71 33.69
C ARG A 497 -19.63 15.20 34.19
N TRP A 498 -18.56 14.40 34.01
CA TRP A 498 -17.19 14.82 34.30
C TRP A 498 -16.75 16.00 33.42
N MET A 499 -17.08 16.00 32.12
CA MET A 499 -16.80 17.12 31.23
C MET A 499 -17.49 18.41 31.70
N SER A 500 -18.78 18.33 32.09
CA SER A 500 -19.51 19.47 32.66
C SER A 500 -18.84 20.03 33.91
N LEU A 501 -18.46 19.17 34.86
CA LEU A 501 -17.77 19.58 36.09
C LEU A 501 -16.40 20.18 35.79
N ALA A 502 -15.63 19.60 34.87
CA ALA A 502 -14.32 20.11 34.49
C ALA A 502 -14.41 21.48 33.81
N THR A 503 -15.35 21.68 32.88
CA THR A 503 -15.59 23.00 32.26
C THR A 503 -16.09 24.02 33.28
N LEU A 504 -16.92 23.61 34.24
CA LEU A 504 -17.36 24.49 35.32
C LEU A 504 -16.20 24.91 36.22
N LEU A 505 -15.34 23.98 36.63
CA LEU A 505 -14.16 24.26 37.42
C LEU A 505 -13.21 25.20 36.69
N LEU A 506 -12.99 24.98 35.40
CA LEU A 506 -12.23 25.88 34.54
C LEU A 506 -12.86 27.29 34.51
N THR A 507 -14.19 27.38 34.48
CA THR A 507 -14.90 28.67 34.54
C THR A 507 -14.75 29.36 35.90
N VAL A 508 -14.82 28.61 37.00
CA VAL A 508 -14.55 29.13 38.35
C VAL A 508 -13.14 29.72 38.38
N ALA A 509 -12.13 28.95 37.99
CA ALA A 509 -10.74 29.40 37.97
C ALA A 509 -10.56 30.67 37.12
N TYR A 510 -11.19 30.73 35.95
CA TYR A 510 -11.13 31.88 35.06
C TYR A 510 -11.78 33.14 35.65
N VAL A 511 -12.98 33.01 36.22
CA VAL A 511 -13.68 34.14 36.87
C VAL A 511 -12.91 34.62 38.11
N PHE A 512 -12.29 33.72 38.87
CA PHE A 512 -11.44 34.11 40.00
C PHE A 512 -10.19 34.87 39.54
N ILE A 513 -9.49 34.38 38.52
CA ILE A 513 -8.26 35.04 38.04
C ILE A 513 -8.60 36.35 37.34
N ILE A 514 -9.43 36.30 36.30
CA ILE A 514 -9.70 37.46 35.43
C ILE A 514 -10.77 38.39 36.01
N GLY A 515 -11.80 37.85 36.66
CA GLY A 515 -12.85 38.65 37.28
C GLY A 515 -12.37 39.46 38.48
N ILE A 516 -11.31 39.03 39.18
CA ILE A 516 -10.69 39.87 40.22
C ILE A 516 -9.87 40.99 39.55
N THR A 517 -9.12 40.68 38.50
CA THR A 517 -8.18 41.61 37.86
C THR A 517 -8.81 42.55 36.81
N SER A 518 -10.05 42.32 36.38
CA SER A 518 -10.68 43.16 35.34
C SER A 518 -10.90 44.60 35.82
N SER A 519 -10.79 45.57 34.92
CA SER A 519 -11.14 46.98 35.21
C SER A 519 -12.64 47.27 34.99
N ASP A 520 -13.32 46.44 34.21
CA ASP A 520 -14.76 46.56 33.93
C ASP A 520 -15.59 46.00 35.09
N LEU A 521 -16.28 46.89 35.80
CA LEU A 521 -17.16 46.57 36.93
C LEU A 521 -18.38 45.74 36.52
N LEU A 522 -18.94 45.99 35.33
CA LEU A 522 -20.14 45.32 34.84
C LEU A 522 -19.83 43.84 34.57
N TYR A 523 -18.67 43.57 33.97
CA TYR A 523 -18.17 42.21 33.78
C TYR A 523 -18.02 41.43 35.08
N LYS A 524 -17.48 42.06 36.14
CA LYS A 524 -17.34 41.42 37.46
C LYS A 524 -18.69 41.01 38.00
N ILE A 525 -19.61 41.96 38.09
CA ILE A 525 -20.94 41.74 38.67
C ILE A 525 -21.65 40.59 37.94
N VAL A 526 -21.70 40.64 36.61
CA VAL A 526 -22.40 39.63 35.81
C VAL A 526 -21.74 38.25 35.92
N SER A 527 -20.40 38.17 35.83
CA SER A 527 -19.69 36.89 35.92
C SER A 527 -19.82 36.23 37.29
N PHE A 528 -19.71 36.99 38.40
CA PHE A 528 -19.84 36.45 39.76
C PHE A 528 -21.28 36.03 40.08
N ILE A 529 -22.29 36.80 39.67
CA ILE A 529 -23.71 36.44 39.86
C ILE A 529 -24.05 35.19 39.07
N ALA A 530 -23.70 35.14 37.77
CA ALA A 530 -23.98 33.99 36.92
C ALA A 530 -23.33 32.71 37.46
N LEU A 531 -22.05 32.80 37.87
CA LEU A 531 -21.33 31.69 38.47
C LEU A 531 -21.99 31.22 39.80
N GLY A 532 -22.35 32.17 40.68
CA GLY A 532 -23.00 31.89 41.95
C GLY A 532 -24.34 31.16 41.79
N ILE A 533 -25.19 31.62 40.88
CA ILE A 533 -26.48 30.97 40.57
C ILE A 533 -26.28 29.53 40.09
N VAL A 534 -25.31 29.29 39.21
CA VAL A 534 -25.02 27.96 38.66
C VAL A 534 -24.50 27.02 39.76
N LEU A 535 -23.58 27.48 40.59
CA LEU A 535 -23.02 26.69 41.70
C LEU A 535 -24.08 26.33 42.75
N LEU A 536 -24.94 27.29 43.13
CA LEU A 536 -26.07 27.05 44.04
C LEU A 536 -27.06 26.05 43.44
N SER A 537 -27.41 26.20 42.17
CA SER A 537 -28.31 25.28 41.47
C SER A 537 -27.76 23.85 41.46
N LEU A 538 -26.46 23.69 41.17
CA LEU A 538 -25.78 22.38 41.21
C LEU A 538 -25.76 21.79 42.62
N SER A 539 -25.48 22.59 43.64
CA SER A 539 -25.49 22.15 45.05
C SER A 539 -26.85 21.55 45.44
N ILE A 540 -27.96 22.22 45.08
CA ILE A 540 -29.32 21.74 45.33
C ILE A 540 -29.59 20.42 44.59
N ILE A 541 -29.21 20.32 43.30
CA ILE A 541 -29.42 19.11 42.49
C ILE A 541 -28.65 17.92 43.08
N TYR A 542 -27.40 18.11 43.49
CA TYR A 542 -26.59 17.04 44.10
C TYR A 542 -27.11 16.63 45.48
N SER A 543 -27.54 17.59 46.31
CA SER A 543 -28.14 17.33 47.61
C SER A 543 -29.43 16.50 47.48
N LYS A 544 -30.32 16.85 46.54
CA LYS A 544 -31.53 16.06 46.27
C LYS A 544 -31.25 14.64 45.77
N LYS A 545 -30.21 14.44 44.96
CA LYS A 545 -29.85 13.10 44.46
C LYS A 545 -29.25 12.22 45.56
N LYS A 546 -28.49 12.79 46.49
CA LYS A 546 -27.95 12.09 47.67
C LYS A 546 -29.07 11.62 48.61
N ASN A 547 -30.10 12.44 48.80
CA ASN A 547 -31.26 12.12 49.65
C ASN A 547 -32.24 11.10 49.02
N LYS A 548 -32.04 10.68 47.76
CA LYS A 548 -32.90 9.70 47.08
C LYS A 548 -32.32 8.28 47.08
N HIS A 549 -31.13 8.09 47.63
CA HIS A 549 -30.42 6.81 47.80
C HIS A 549 -30.26 6.42 49.28
N ILE A 550 -30.94 7.13 50.17
CA ILE A 550 -31.26 6.75 51.55
C ILE A 550 -32.75 6.43 51.54
#